data_AF-A0A166IVS0-F1
#
_entry.id   AF-A0A166IVS0-F1
#
_cell.length_a   1.000
_cell.length_b   1.000
_cell.length_c   1.000
_cell.angle_alpha   90.00
_cell.angle_beta   90.00
_cell.angle_gamma   90.00
#
_symmetry.space_group_name_H-M   'P 1'
#
loop_
_entity.id
_entity.type
_entity.pdbx_description
1 polymer ?
#
loop_
_entity_poly.entity_id
_entity_poly.type
_entity_poly.pdbx_seq_one_letter_code
_entity_poly.pdbx_strand_id
1 'polypeptide(L)'
;MPFGEIVVGAPGSGKSTYCYGKHQLLTALSRPISIVNLDPANDSLPYPCAIDIAELITLADVMEAHGLGPNGGMLYAMEYLEANFDWLEEKLAELGKDAYVCFDLPGQVELSTNHDSLRRIVQRLTKIGFRLAAVHLCDAHYITDASKYISVLLLSLRAMLHLELPHINVLSKVDLIKQYGDLDFNLDFYTEVQDLSHLENALSAAAPRFKELNMAICELVEEFGLVGFETLAVEDKHSMLHLTHAIDRASGYVYVPPPDAKQPEGTVPPPNADAAARPNAYGLISSAAGKLVGTRSDVRDVQERWIDARDEWDEFEREGWKREGEAVRRAADAVTREKEARDAKTSTSRIRERKTAKML
;
A
#
# COMPACT_ATOMS: atom_id res chain seq x y z
N MET A 1 1.79 21.12 0.77
CA MET A 1 3.07 20.46 0.39
C MET A 1 2.70 19.07 -0.06
N PRO A 2 3.07 18.64 -1.27
CA PRO A 2 2.67 17.35 -1.77
C PRO A 2 3.48 16.23 -1.10
N PHE A 3 2.82 15.10 -0.89
CA PHE A 3 3.42 13.89 -0.35
C PHE A 3 3.29 12.79 -1.37
N GLY A 4 4.18 11.80 -1.32
CA GLY A 4 4.03 10.66 -2.18
C GLY A 4 4.82 9.45 -1.75
N GLU A 5 4.54 8.36 -2.45
CA GLU A 5 5.25 7.10 -2.30
C GLU A 5 5.78 6.62 -3.64
N ILE A 6 7.01 6.13 -3.65
CA ILE A 6 7.64 5.52 -4.81
C ILE A 6 7.54 4.01 -4.63
N VAL A 7 6.67 3.36 -5.40
CA VAL A 7 6.44 1.92 -5.29
C VAL A 7 7.43 1.20 -6.20
N VAL A 8 8.35 0.45 -5.58
CA VAL A 8 9.40 -0.32 -6.26
C VAL A 8 9.34 -1.79 -5.90
N GLY A 9 9.96 -2.64 -6.70
CA GLY A 9 10.01 -4.07 -6.45
C GLY A 9 10.04 -4.90 -7.73
N ALA A 10 10.48 -6.14 -7.59
CA ALA A 10 10.68 -7.07 -8.70
C ALA A 10 9.40 -7.29 -9.53
N PRO A 11 9.51 -7.81 -10.77
CA PRO A 11 8.35 -8.14 -11.57
C PRO A 11 7.50 -9.17 -10.83
N GLY A 12 6.18 -8.96 -10.81
CA GLY A 12 5.26 -9.86 -10.12
C GLY A 12 5.16 -9.67 -8.60
N SER A 13 5.92 -8.75 -7.96
CA SER A 13 5.80 -8.50 -6.51
C SER A 13 4.47 -7.86 -6.07
N GLY A 14 3.63 -7.42 -7.03
CA GLY A 14 2.30 -6.90 -6.75
C GLY A 14 2.19 -5.37 -6.66
N LYS A 15 3.12 -4.61 -7.26
CA LYS A 15 3.13 -3.13 -7.27
C LYS A 15 1.80 -2.51 -7.71
N SER A 16 1.36 -2.78 -8.93
CA SER A 16 0.10 -2.24 -9.45
C SER A 16 -1.13 -2.71 -8.65
N THR A 17 -1.10 -3.93 -8.12
CA THR A 17 -2.15 -4.44 -7.22
C THR A 17 -2.20 -3.68 -5.90
N TYR A 18 -1.03 -3.39 -5.31
CA TYR A 18 -0.90 -2.55 -4.12
C TYR A 18 -1.40 -1.12 -4.39
N CYS A 19 -0.98 -0.50 -5.50
CA CYS A 19 -1.44 0.83 -5.90
C CYS A 19 -2.97 0.88 -6.00
N TYR A 20 -3.59 -0.13 -6.62
CA TYR A 20 -5.05 -0.22 -6.73
C TYR A 20 -5.73 -0.42 -5.37
N GLY A 21 -5.24 -1.37 -4.56
CA GLY A 21 -5.79 -1.62 -3.23
C GLY A 21 -5.69 -0.39 -2.33
N LYS A 22 -4.58 0.37 -2.44
CA LYS A 22 -4.39 1.61 -1.70
C LYS A 22 -5.34 2.71 -2.18
N HIS A 23 -5.54 2.84 -3.48
CA HIS A 23 -6.54 3.74 -4.03
C HIS A 23 -7.95 3.43 -3.51
N GLN A 24 -8.35 2.15 -3.50
CA GLN A 24 -9.64 1.73 -2.94
C GLN A 24 -9.75 2.05 -1.44
N LEU A 25 -8.72 1.71 -0.66
CA LEU A 25 -8.70 1.96 0.78
C LEU A 25 -8.81 3.45 1.10
N LEU A 26 -7.95 4.29 0.51
CA LEU A 26 -7.94 5.72 0.80
C LEU A 26 -9.21 6.41 0.32
N THR A 27 -9.75 6.01 -0.84
CA THR A 27 -11.05 6.48 -1.30
C THR A 27 -12.16 6.14 -0.30
N ALA A 28 -12.19 4.92 0.23
CA ALA A 28 -13.16 4.51 1.26
C ALA A 28 -13.00 5.31 2.57
N LEU A 29 -11.79 5.75 2.90
CA LEU A 29 -11.49 6.62 4.04
C LEU A 29 -11.72 8.11 3.74
N SER A 30 -12.21 8.46 2.54
CA SER A 30 -12.32 9.85 2.06
C SER A 30 -11.00 10.62 2.05
N ARG A 31 -9.87 9.89 1.99
CA ARG A 31 -8.53 10.45 1.86
C ARG A 31 -8.15 10.54 0.38
N PRO A 32 -7.88 11.74 -0.15
CA PRO A 32 -7.49 11.90 -1.55
C PRO A 32 -6.19 11.16 -1.88
N ILE A 33 -6.15 10.55 -3.07
CA ILE A 33 -4.97 9.89 -3.62
C ILE A 33 -5.01 10.01 -5.15
N SER A 34 -3.84 10.23 -5.75
CA SER A 34 -3.65 10.19 -7.19
C SER A 34 -2.58 9.15 -7.53
N ILE A 35 -2.87 8.25 -8.47
CA ILE A 35 -1.89 7.27 -8.94
C ILE A 35 -1.23 7.80 -10.21
N VAL A 36 0.09 7.73 -10.26
CA VAL A 36 0.90 8.08 -11.42
C VAL A 36 1.59 6.81 -11.91
N ASN A 37 1.21 6.36 -13.10
CA ASN A 37 1.86 5.22 -13.74
C ASN A 37 3.12 5.68 -14.47
N LEU A 38 4.27 5.16 -14.04
CA LEU A 38 5.55 5.34 -14.72
C LEU A 38 6.05 4.04 -15.38
N ASP A 39 5.22 2.99 -15.47
CA ASP A 39 5.51 1.78 -16.23
C ASP A 39 5.03 1.90 -17.70
N PRO A 40 5.95 2.08 -18.68
CA PRO A 40 5.61 2.22 -20.09
C PRO A 40 5.25 0.89 -20.78
N ALA A 41 5.32 -0.25 -20.07
CA ALA A 41 4.93 -1.56 -20.59
C ALA A 41 3.49 -1.96 -20.22
N ASN A 42 2.76 -1.10 -19.49
CA ASN A 42 1.47 -1.47 -18.93
C ASN A 42 0.32 -1.07 -19.87
N ASP A 43 -0.14 -2.01 -20.70
CA ASP A 43 -1.18 -1.76 -21.70
C ASP A 43 -2.60 -1.60 -21.10
N SER A 44 -2.84 -2.14 -19.90
CA SER A 44 -4.14 -2.11 -19.25
C SER A 44 -4.01 -1.87 -17.75
N LEU A 45 -4.22 -0.61 -17.35
CA LEU A 45 -4.16 -0.22 -15.94
C LEU A 45 -5.42 -0.70 -15.19
N PRO A 46 -5.27 -1.40 -14.04
CA PRO A 46 -6.41 -1.89 -13.25
C PRO A 46 -7.06 -0.81 -12.40
N TYR A 47 -6.54 0.43 -12.42
CA TYR A 47 -6.91 1.51 -11.52
C TYR A 47 -7.14 2.84 -12.27
N PRO A 48 -7.87 3.80 -11.66
CA PRO A 48 -7.94 5.16 -12.18
C PRO A 48 -6.56 5.82 -12.12
N CYS A 49 -5.96 6.04 -13.28
CA CYS A 49 -4.65 6.68 -13.40
C CYS A 49 -4.83 8.19 -13.59
N ALA A 50 -4.11 9.00 -12.80
CA ALA A 50 -4.14 10.45 -12.91
C ALA A 50 -3.15 10.96 -13.96
N ILE A 51 -1.98 10.34 -14.05
CA ILE A 51 -0.92 10.65 -15.03
C ILE A 51 -0.33 9.33 -15.49
N ASP A 52 -0.27 9.12 -16.79
CA ASP A 52 0.29 7.91 -17.39
C ASP A 52 1.47 8.25 -18.31
N ILE A 53 2.62 7.62 -18.07
CA ILE A 53 3.81 7.75 -18.93
C ILE A 53 3.53 7.34 -20.38
N ALA A 54 2.53 6.50 -20.64
CA ALA A 54 2.14 6.12 -21.99
C ALA A 54 1.72 7.33 -22.86
N GLU A 55 1.30 8.46 -22.26
CA GLU A 55 1.05 9.72 -22.97
C GLU A 55 2.34 10.37 -23.52
N LEU A 56 3.49 10.05 -22.92
CA LEU A 56 4.81 10.56 -23.30
C LEU A 56 5.58 9.56 -24.16
N ILE A 57 5.67 8.30 -23.70
CA ILE A 57 6.44 7.24 -24.35
C ILE A 57 5.92 5.85 -23.96
N THR A 58 5.78 4.96 -24.94
CA THR A 58 5.42 3.55 -24.71
C THR A 58 6.60 2.63 -24.99
N LEU A 59 6.64 1.46 -24.36
CA LEU A 59 7.69 0.47 -24.61
C LEU A 59 7.69 0.01 -26.07
N ALA A 60 6.50 -0.16 -26.67
CA ALA A 60 6.35 -0.61 -28.05
C ALA A 60 6.98 0.38 -29.04
N ASP A 61 6.71 1.69 -28.88
CA ASP A 61 7.27 2.74 -29.74
C ASP A 61 8.80 2.77 -29.66
N VAL A 62 9.35 2.60 -28.45
CA VAL A 62 10.81 2.57 -28.24
C VAL A 62 11.45 1.36 -28.92
N MET A 63 10.84 0.18 -28.77
CA MET A 63 11.35 -1.04 -29.38
C MET A 63 11.34 -0.96 -30.91
N GLU A 64 10.28 -0.39 -31.50
CA GLU A 64 10.17 -0.20 -32.94
C GLU A 64 11.16 0.85 -33.47
N ALA A 65 11.25 2.01 -32.81
CA ALA A 65 12.08 3.13 -33.27
C ALA A 65 13.58 2.88 -33.12
N HIS A 66 14.00 2.20 -32.03
CA HIS A 66 15.41 2.02 -31.69
C HIS A 66 15.93 0.59 -31.87
N GLY A 67 15.06 -0.37 -32.23
CA GLY A 67 15.45 -1.78 -32.40
C GLY A 67 15.94 -2.42 -31.10
N LEU A 68 15.48 -1.93 -29.95
CA LEU A 68 15.87 -2.40 -28.62
C LEU A 68 15.02 -3.59 -28.19
N GLY A 69 15.60 -4.47 -27.37
CA GLY A 69 14.82 -5.49 -26.65
C GLY A 69 14.03 -4.88 -25.48
N PRO A 70 13.10 -5.63 -24.85
CA PRO A 70 12.20 -5.12 -23.81
C PRO A 70 12.91 -4.43 -22.63
N ASN A 71 13.99 -5.03 -22.11
CA ASN A 71 14.75 -4.44 -20.98
C ASN A 71 15.48 -3.17 -21.39
N GLY A 72 16.06 -3.14 -22.60
CA GLY A 72 16.73 -1.95 -23.13
C GLY A 72 15.74 -0.83 -23.44
N GLY A 73 14.56 -1.17 -23.96
CA GLY A 73 13.48 -0.21 -24.19
C GLY A 73 12.94 0.39 -22.90
N MET A 74 12.85 -0.41 -21.83
CA MET A 74 12.44 0.08 -20.51
C MET A 74 13.44 1.09 -19.92
N LEU A 75 14.73 0.78 -20.00
CA LEU A 75 15.80 1.71 -19.56
C LEU A 75 15.74 3.02 -20.35
N TYR A 76 15.63 2.92 -21.67
CA TYR A 76 15.50 4.09 -22.54
C TYR A 76 14.27 4.93 -22.21
N ALA A 77 13.12 4.30 -21.94
CA ALA A 77 11.90 5.02 -21.57
C ALA A 77 12.08 5.82 -20.26
N MET A 78 12.81 5.28 -19.29
CA MET A 78 13.15 5.99 -18.05
C MET A 78 14.13 7.14 -18.28
N GLU A 79 15.13 6.95 -19.15
CA GLU A 79 16.04 8.04 -19.57
C GLU A 79 15.29 9.15 -20.30
N TYR A 80 14.32 8.79 -21.14
CA TYR A 80 13.49 9.73 -21.87
C TYR A 80 12.59 10.54 -20.94
N LEU A 81 11.97 9.88 -19.95
CA LEU A 81 11.21 10.57 -18.90
C LEU A 81 12.11 11.52 -18.09
N GLU A 82 13.33 11.08 -17.75
CA GLU A 82 14.28 11.92 -17.02
C GLU A 82 14.64 13.20 -17.81
N ALA A 83 14.92 13.05 -19.11
CA ALA A 83 15.24 14.15 -20.01
C ALA A 83 14.05 15.11 -20.20
N ASN A 84 12.82 14.58 -20.20
CA ASN A 84 11.57 15.33 -20.38
C ASN A 84 10.80 15.50 -19.07
N PHE A 85 11.48 15.57 -17.92
CA PHE A 85 10.84 15.65 -16.60
C PHE A 85 9.89 16.85 -16.47
N ASP A 86 10.12 17.92 -17.23
CA ASP A 86 9.27 19.12 -17.22
C ASP A 86 7.80 18.76 -17.55
N TRP A 87 7.57 17.74 -18.41
CA TRP A 87 6.25 17.17 -18.67
C TRP A 87 5.60 16.60 -17.40
N LEU A 88 6.36 15.83 -16.61
CA LEU A 88 5.88 15.26 -15.36
C LEU A 88 5.62 16.35 -14.31
N GLU A 89 6.50 17.35 -14.23
CA GLU A 89 6.35 18.49 -13.33
C GLU A 89 5.08 19.30 -13.60
N GLU A 90 4.80 19.60 -14.87
CA GLU A 90 3.57 20.30 -15.28
C GLU A 90 2.32 19.51 -14.90
N LYS A 91 2.28 18.21 -15.22
CA LYS A 91 1.16 17.32 -14.90
C LYS A 91 0.95 17.18 -13.39
N LEU A 92 2.02 17.07 -12.60
CA LEU A 92 1.94 17.00 -11.14
C LEU A 92 1.44 18.32 -10.53
N ALA A 93 1.75 19.46 -11.14
CA ALA A 93 1.27 20.76 -10.67
C ALA A 93 -0.26 20.90 -10.80
N GLU A 94 -0.87 20.26 -11.81
CA GLU A 94 -2.33 20.23 -12.01
C GLU A 94 -3.09 19.47 -10.91
N LEU A 95 -2.45 18.50 -10.24
CA LEU A 95 -3.04 17.73 -9.14
C LEU A 95 -3.22 18.56 -7.86
N GLY A 96 -2.55 19.71 -7.75
CA GLY A 96 -2.65 20.62 -6.62
C GLY A 96 -1.58 20.41 -5.54
N LYS A 97 -1.42 21.43 -4.68
CA LYS A 97 -0.28 21.57 -3.75
C LYS A 97 -0.30 20.64 -2.54
N ASP A 98 -1.42 19.98 -2.27
CA ASP A 98 -1.62 19.09 -1.12
C ASP A 98 -2.00 17.67 -1.55
N ALA A 99 -1.70 17.31 -2.81
CA ALA A 99 -1.94 15.98 -3.34
C ALA A 99 -1.08 14.92 -2.63
N TYR A 100 -1.66 13.75 -2.42
CA TYR A 100 -0.95 12.52 -2.04
C TYR A 100 -0.82 11.64 -3.28
N VAL A 101 0.41 11.38 -3.72
CA VAL A 101 0.68 10.74 -5.01
C VAL A 101 1.36 9.38 -4.83
N CYS A 102 0.80 8.34 -5.46
CA CYS A 102 1.40 7.02 -5.52
C CYS A 102 2.02 6.81 -6.90
N PHE A 103 3.35 6.68 -6.96
CA PHE A 103 4.08 6.44 -8.20
C PHE A 103 4.29 4.93 -8.39
N ASP A 104 3.62 4.36 -9.39
CA ASP A 104 3.79 2.96 -9.80
C ASP A 104 4.95 2.87 -10.80
N LEU A 105 6.04 2.21 -10.42
CA LEU A 105 7.24 2.12 -11.26
C LEU A 105 7.32 0.81 -12.04
N PRO A 106 8.10 0.78 -13.14
CA PRO A 106 8.37 -0.46 -13.85
C PRO A 106 8.99 -1.52 -12.95
N GLY A 107 8.69 -2.79 -13.22
CA GLY A 107 9.09 -3.91 -12.36
C GLY A 107 10.56 -4.32 -12.43
N GLN A 108 11.36 -3.77 -13.33
CA GLN A 108 12.74 -4.12 -13.57
C GLN A 108 13.60 -3.69 -12.38
N VAL A 109 14.19 -4.66 -11.68
CA VAL A 109 14.94 -4.42 -10.43
C VAL A 109 16.13 -3.48 -10.67
N GLU A 110 16.74 -3.58 -11.85
CA GLU A 110 17.92 -2.81 -12.25
C GLU A 110 17.66 -1.30 -12.24
N LEU A 111 16.42 -0.87 -12.48
CA LEU A 111 16.04 0.55 -12.41
C LEU A 111 16.13 1.09 -10.98
N SER A 112 15.75 0.27 -10.00
CA SER A 112 15.75 0.65 -8.58
C SER A 112 17.10 0.50 -7.90
N THR A 113 18.02 -0.29 -8.45
CA THR A 113 19.28 -0.67 -7.77
C THR A 113 20.55 -0.16 -8.44
N ASN A 114 20.54 0.00 -9.76
CA ASN A 114 21.75 0.25 -10.54
C ASN A 114 21.63 1.47 -11.45
N HIS A 115 20.44 1.70 -12.03
CA HIS A 115 20.26 2.76 -13.00
C HIS A 115 20.05 4.12 -12.32
N ASP A 116 20.81 5.13 -12.74
CA ASP A 116 20.75 6.45 -12.09
C ASP A 116 19.51 7.27 -12.46
N SER A 117 18.82 6.98 -13.57
CA SER A 117 17.69 7.80 -14.02
C SER A 117 16.58 7.89 -12.98
N LEU A 118 16.23 6.77 -12.34
CA LEU A 118 15.20 6.79 -11.31
C LEU A 118 15.62 7.65 -10.12
N ARG A 119 16.86 7.51 -9.65
CA ARG A 119 17.42 8.34 -8.58
C ARG A 119 17.36 9.83 -8.95
N ARG A 120 17.74 10.19 -10.17
CA ARG A 120 17.70 11.59 -10.64
C ARG A 120 16.26 12.13 -10.75
N ILE A 121 15.30 11.32 -11.21
CA ILE A 121 13.87 11.66 -11.21
C ILE A 121 13.38 11.92 -9.78
N VAL A 122 13.67 11.02 -8.84
CA VAL A 122 13.32 11.16 -7.41
C VAL A 122 13.94 12.43 -6.80
N GLN A 123 15.19 12.74 -7.12
CA GLN A 123 15.85 13.97 -6.68
C GLN A 123 15.16 15.21 -7.25
N ARG A 124 14.72 15.19 -8.51
CA ARG A 124 13.94 16.30 -9.10
C ARG A 124 12.56 16.44 -8.44
N LEU A 125 11.85 15.34 -8.18
CA LEU A 125 10.58 15.34 -7.43
C LEU A 125 10.75 15.95 -6.02
N THR A 126 11.84 15.60 -5.33
CA THR A 126 12.15 16.17 -4.02
C THR A 126 12.45 17.67 -4.10
N LYS A 127 13.16 18.12 -5.16
CA LYS A 127 13.47 19.54 -5.39
C LYS A 127 12.22 20.40 -5.64
N ILE A 128 11.20 19.86 -6.30
CA ILE A 128 9.92 20.56 -6.52
C ILE A 128 9.01 20.52 -5.27
N GLY A 129 9.47 19.92 -4.17
CA GLY A 129 8.84 20.00 -2.86
C GLY A 129 8.04 18.77 -2.42
N PHE A 130 8.12 17.64 -3.14
CA PHE A 130 7.52 16.40 -2.68
C PHE A 130 8.27 15.82 -1.48
N ARG A 131 7.52 15.39 -0.46
CA ARG A 131 8.03 14.51 0.58
C ARG A 131 7.72 13.07 0.22
N LEU A 132 8.75 12.30 -0.13
CA LEU A 132 8.63 10.95 -0.66
C LEU A 132 9.08 9.90 0.36
N ALA A 133 8.41 8.76 0.35
CA ALA A 133 8.89 7.51 0.94
C ALA A 133 8.91 6.42 -0.14
N ALA A 134 9.89 5.53 -0.11
CA ALA A 134 9.97 4.40 -1.02
C ALA A 134 9.32 3.17 -0.37
N VAL A 135 8.45 2.48 -1.10
CA VAL A 135 7.79 1.24 -0.69
C VAL A 135 8.33 0.13 -1.57
N HIS A 136 9.18 -0.73 -1.01
CA HIS A 136 9.82 -1.81 -1.73
C HIS A 136 9.12 -3.13 -1.49
N LEU A 137 8.34 -3.57 -2.48
CA LEU A 137 7.59 -4.81 -2.43
C LEU A 137 8.46 -6.00 -2.84
N CYS A 138 8.59 -6.96 -1.94
CA CYS A 138 9.25 -8.25 -2.12
C CYS A 138 8.22 -9.35 -1.93
N ASP A 139 8.15 -10.31 -2.86
CA ASP A 139 7.22 -11.42 -2.76
C ASP A 139 7.58 -12.33 -1.56
N ALA A 140 6.60 -12.70 -0.73
CA ALA A 140 6.80 -13.60 0.40
C ALA A 140 7.31 -14.99 -0.04
N HIS A 141 7.21 -15.37 -1.31
CA HIS A 141 7.87 -16.58 -1.83
C HIS A 141 9.40 -16.58 -1.58
N TYR A 142 10.05 -15.42 -1.46
CA TYR A 142 11.49 -15.37 -1.27
C TYR A 142 11.95 -15.79 0.13
N ILE A 143 11.07 -15.77 1.15
CA ILE A 143 11.43 -16.17 2.52
C ILE A 143 11.37 -17.69 2.73
N THR A 144 10.89 -18.46 1.75
CA THR A 144 10.80 -19.93 1.86
C THR A 144 12.13 -20.64 1.60
N ASP A 145 13.18 -19.91 1.24
CA ASP A 145 14.51 -20.46 0.99
C ASP A 145 15.57 -19.46 1.47
N ALA A 146 16.57 -19.96 2.19
CA ALA A 146 17.63 -19.14 2.78
C ALA A 146 18.40 -18.31 1.75
N SER A 147 18.69 -18.89 0.57
CA SER A 147 19.46 -18.21 -0.48
C SER A 147 18.64 -17.10 -1.14
N LYS A 148 17.36 -17.36 -1.39
CA LYS A 148 16.41 -16.35 -1.89
C LYS A 148 16.25 -15.21 -0.89
N TYR A 149 16.10 -15.52 0.39
CA TYR A 149 15.92 -14.52 1.44
C TYR A 149 17.11 -13.56 1.51
N ILE A 150 18.34 -14.08 1.54
CA ILE A 150 19.54 -13.24 1.57
C ILE A 150 19.70 -12.40 0.30
N SER A 151 19.33 -12.95 -0.85
CA SER A 151 19.32 -12.19 -2.11
C SER A 151 18.37 -10.98 -2.02
N VAL A 152 17.21 -11.15 -1.39
CA VAL A 152 16.24 -10.06 -1.16
C VAL A 152 16.74 -9.06 -0.12
N LEU A 153 17.44 -9.50 0.93
CA LEU A 153 18.06 -8.62 1.91
C LEU A 153 19.09 -7.69 1.24
N LEU A 154 19.99 -8.26 0.43
CA LEU A 154 20.99 -7.50 -0.32
C LEU A 154 20.36 -6.56 -1.34
N LEU A 155 19.33 -7.02 -2.06
CA LEU A 155 18.61 -6.21 -3.04
C LEU A 155 17.93 -5.01 -2.36
N SER A 156 17.28 -5.25 -1.22
CA SER A 156 16.62 -4.21 -0.42
C SER A 156 17.64 -3.19 0.08
N LEU A 157 18.74 -3.64 0.67
CA LEU A 157 19.81 -2.76 1.14
C LEU A 157 20.38 -1.92 -0.02
N ARG A 158 20.58 -2.53 -1.19
CA ARG A 158 21.06 -1.82 -2.37
C ARG A 158 20.07 -0.76 -2.85
N ALA A 159 18.78 -1.08 -2.92
CA ALA A 159 17.74 -0.14 -3.32
C ALA A 159 17.63 1.04 -2.33
N MET A 160 17.72 0.77 -1.02
CA MET A 160 17.74 1.79 0.03
C MET A 160 18.88 2.79 -0.17
N LEU A 161 20.09 2.29 -0.39
CA LEU A 161 21.28 3.14 -0.61
C LEU A 161 21.20 3.92 -1.92
N HIS A 162 20.60 3.33 -2.96
CA HIS A 162 20.53 3.95 -4.29
C HIS A 162 19.46 5.04 -4.38
N LEU A 163 18.28 4.83 -3.79
CA LEU A 163 17.17 5.79 -3.84
C LEU A 163 17.29 6.93 -2.84
N GLU A 164 18.04 6.74 -1.75
CA GLU A 164 18.30 7.79 -0.73
C GLU A 164 17.00 8.38 -0.12
N LEU A 165 15.94 7.58 -0.03
CA LEU A 165 14.64 7.95 0.56
C LEU A 165 14.37 7.17 1.86
N PRO A 166 13.48 7.69 2.75
CA PRO A 166 12.86 6.85 3.79
C PRO A 166 12.23 5.62 3.12
N HIS A 167 12.71 4.43 3.48
CA HIS A 167 12.42 3.20 2.76
C HIS A 167 11.68 2.23 3.67
N ILE A 168 10.55 1.69 3.19
CA ILE A 168 9.78 0.65 3.85
C ILE A 168 9.90 -0.58 2.96
N ASN A 169 10.62 -1.61 3.42
CA ASN A 169 10.57 -2.90 2.73
C ASN A 169 9.33 -3.65 3.18
N VAL A 170 8.70 -4.35 2.24
CA VAL A 170 7.42 -5.00 2.47
C VAL A 170 7.45 -6.40 1.89
N LEU A 171 7.13 -7.40 2.70
CA LEU A 171 6.81 -8.74 2.23
C LEU A 171 5.36 -8.76 1.77
N SER A 172 5.15 -8.81 0.45
CA SER A 172 3.83 -8.88 -0.16
C SER A 172 3.35 -10.32 -0.30
N LYS A 173 2.03 -10.50 -0.46
CA LYS A 173 1.38 -11.80 -0.66
C LYS A 173 1.58 -12.77 0.50
N VAL A 174 1.60 -12.25 1.72
CA VAL A 174 1.75 -13.09 2.93
C VAL A 174 0.61 -14.10 3.08
N ASP A 175 -0.55 -13.82 2.49
CA ASP A 175 -1.71 -14.70 2.38
C ASP A 175 -1.45 -15.98 1.54
N LEU A 176 -0.40 -15.98 0.72
CA LEU A 176 0.00 -17.10 -0.14
C LEU A 176 1.13 -17.94 0.44
N ILE A 177 1.72 -17.59 1.59
CA ILE A 177 2.86 -18.30 2.19
C ILE A 177 2.58 -19.81 2.33
N LYS A 178 1.41 -20.19 2.87
CA LYS A 178 1.00 -21.59 3.05
C LYS A 178 0.96 -22.39 1.73
N GLN A 179 0.83 -21.71 0.58
CA GLN A 179 0.86 -22.34 -0.75
C GLN A 179 2.29 -22.54 -1.27
N TYR A 180 3.25 -21.75 -0.79
CA TYR A 180 4.66 -21.81 -1.21
C TYR A 180 5.45 -22.89 -0.46
N GLY A 181 5.05 -23.20 0.78
CA GLY A 181 5.66 -24.23 1.61
C GLY A 181 5.62 -23.88 3.09
N ASP A 182 6.19 -24.75 3.92
CA ASP A 182 6.40 -24.48 5.33
C ASP A 182 7.60 -23.53 5.50
N LEU A 183 7.51 -22.62 6.46
CA LEU A 183 8.63 -21.77 6.84
C LEU A 183 9.48 -22.48 7.90
N ASP A 184 10.80 -22.33 7.81
CA ASP A 184 11.71 -22.86 8.83
C ASP A 184 11.59 -22.11 10.16
N PHE A 185 11.18 -20.83 10.09
CA PHE A 185 11.00 -19.95 11.24
C PHE A 185 9.66 -19.23 11.20
N ASN A 186 9.32 -18.65 12.35
CA ASN A 186 8.21 -17.72 12.45
C ASN A 186 8.44 -16.48 11.56
N LEU A 187 7.36 -15.78 11.22
CA LEU A 187 7.40 -14.63 10.33
C LEU A 187 8.18 -13.45 10.95
N ASP A 188 8.19 -13.34 12.28
CA ASP A 188 8.94 -12.34 13.03
C ASP A 188 10.44 -12.38 12.71
N PHE A 189 11.03 -13.58 12.66
CA PHE A 189 12.43 -13.81 12.28
C PHE A 189 12.76 -13.15 10.94
N TYR A 190 11.92 -13.34 9.92
CA TYR A 190 12.14 -12.79 8.58
C TYR A 190 11.86 -11.28 8.50
N THR A 191 10.86 -10.79 9.24
CA THR A 191 10.49 -9.37 9.23
C THR A 191 11.47 -8.48 9.99
N GLU A 192 11.97 -8.96 11.13
CA GLU A 192 12.92 -8.23 11.97
C GLU A 192 14.38 -8.56 11.61
N VAL A 193 14.61 -9.50 10.69
CA VAL A 193 15.94 -9.94 10.24
C VAL A 193 16.80 -10.36 11.43
N GLN A 194 16.23 -11.23 12.28
CA GLN A 194 16.91 -11.70 13.49
C GLN A 194 17.91 -12.82 13.16
N ASP A 195 19.05 -12.82 13.84
CA ASP A 195 20.02 -13.92 13.93
C ASP A 195 20.22 -14.75 12.63
N LEU A 196 20.91 -14.14 11.66
CA LEU A 196 21.25 -14.75 10.37
C LEU A 196 22.29 -15.88 10.52
N SER A 197 22.86 -16.11 11.72
CA SER A 197 23.79 -17.21 11.98
C SER A 197 23.17 -18.59 11.72
N HIS A 198 21.85 -18.72 11.85
CA HIS A 198 21.17 -19.97 11.49
C HIS A 198 21.09 -20.17 9.97
N LEU A 199 20.83 -19.09 9.23
CA LEU A 199 20.85 -19.11 7.77
C LEU A 199 22.25 -19.41 7.24
N GLU A 200 23.31 -18.97 7.93
CA GLU A 200 24.70 -19.35 7.63
C GLU A 200 24.87 -20.88 7.55
N ASN A 201 24.33 -21.62 8.52
CA ASN A 201 24.44 -23.08 8.55
C ASN A 201 23.72 -23.72 7.37
N ALA A 202 22.51 -23.25 7.05
CA ALA A 202 21.73 -23.74 5.91
C ALA A 202 22.44 -23.47 4.57
N LEU A 203 22.96 -22.26 4.37
CA LEU A 203 23.70 -21.88 3.16
C LEU A 203 25.03 -22.60 3.03
N SER A 204 25.76 -22.74 4.13
CA SER A 204 27.06 -23.41 4.16
C SER A 204 26.92 -24.91 3.92
N ALA A 205 25.81 -25.52 4.34
CA ALA A 205 25.48 -26.90 3.99
C ALA A 205 25.21 -27.04 2.48
N ALA A 206 24.49 -26.09 1.88
CA ALA A 206 24.19 -26.10 0.44
C ALA A 206 25.43 -25.82 -0.43
N ALA A 207 26.28 -24.88 -0.01
CA ALA A 207 27.47 -24.47 -0.76
C ALA A 207 28.69 -24.20 0.16
N PRO A 208 29.39 -25.26 0.63
CA PRO A 208 30.49 -25.14 1.59
C PRO A 208 31.65 -24.26 1.10
N ARG A 209 31.84 -24.17 -0.22
CA ARG A 209 32.88 -23.35 -0.86
C ARG A 209 32.71 -21.85 -0.58
N PHE A 210 31.48 -21.38 -0.37
CA PHE A 210 31.17 -19.96 -0.19
C PHE A 210 30.91 -19.59 1.27
N LYS A 211 31.29 -20.45 2.22
CA LYS A 211 31.04 -20.23 3.64
C LYS A 211 31.50 -18.85 4.14
N GLU A 212 32.77 -18.49 3.90
CA GLU A 212 33.32 -17.20 4.34
C GLU A 212 32.60 -16.00 3.70
N LEU A 213 32.17 -16.14 2.43
CA LEU A 213 31.40 -15.11 1.74
C LEU A 213 30.00 -14.95 2.34
N ASN A 214 29.32 -16.06 2.60
CA ASN A 214 27.99 -16.05 3.19
C ASN A 214 28.02 -15.45 4.61
N MET A 215 29.05 -15.77 5.40
CA MET A 215 29.28 -15.16 6.70
C MET A 215 29.42 -13.64 6.58
N ALA A 216 30.33 -13.17 5.72
CA ALA A 216 30.54 -11.73 5.53
C ALA A 216 29.29 -10.99 5.05
N ILE A 217 28.45 -11.64 4.23
CA ILE A 217 27.16 -11.08 3.80
C ILE A 217 26.17 -10.99 4.96
N CYS A 218 26.06 -12.03 5.79
CA CYS A 218 25.16 -12.02 6.94
C CYS A 218 25.59 -10.95 7.96
N GLU A 219 26.89 -10.90 8.28
CA GLU A 219 27.47 -9.87 9.15
C GLU A 219 27.20 -8.45 8.63
N LEU A 220 27.33 -8.22 7.32
CA LEU A 220 27.02 -6.93 6.70
C LEU A 220 25.56 -6.54 6.95
N VAL A 221 24.62 -7.45 6.69
CA VAL A 221 23.19 -7.14 6.84
C VAL A 221 22.83 -6.87 8.31
N GLU A 222 23.36 -7.67 9.23
CA GLU A 222 23.15 -7.50 10.68
C GLU A 222 23.78 -6.22 11.22
N GLU A 223 25.02 -5.89 10.83
CA GLU A 223 25.75 -4.74 11.35
C GLU A 223 25.04 -3.42 10.99
N PHE A 224 24.53 -3.32 9.76
CA PHE A 224 23.79 -2.13 9.37
C PHE A 224 22.42 -2.06 10.05
N GLY A 225 21.77 -3.20 10.35
CA GLY A 225 20.45 -3.24 11.02
C GLY A 225 19.39 -2.38 10.33
N LEU A 226 19.61 -2.02 9.06
CA LEU A 226 18.78 -1.09 8.29
C LEU A 226 17.61 -1.80 7.62
N VAL A 227 17.72 -3.12 7.44
CA VAL A 227 16.73 -3.89 6.68
C VAL A 227 15.76 -4.50 7.67
N GLY A 228 14.51 -4.05 7.60
CA GLY A 228 13.36 -4.69 8.21
C GLY A 228 12.20 -4.69 7.21
N PHE A 229 11.24 -5.59 7.41
CA PHE A 229 10.08 -5.73 6.53
C PHE A 229 8.77 -5.56 7.29
N GLU A 230 7.84 -4.86 6.66
CA GLU A 230 6.43 -4.90 7.02
C GLU A 230 5.73 -6.00 6.22
N THR A 231 4.63 -6.54 6.73
CA THR A 231 3.85 -7.59 6.04
C THR A 231 2.65 -7.01 5.31
N LEU A 232 2.40 -7.49 4.10
CA LEU A 232 1.31 -7.00 3.25
C LEU A 232 0.48 -8.14 2.64
N ALA A 233 -0.80 -8.16 3.02
CA ALA A 233 -1.87 -8.83 2.28
C ALA A 233 -2.82 -7.75 1.75
N VAL A 234 -2.86 -7.54 0.42
CA VAL A 234 -3.61 -6.43 -0.20
C VAL A 234 -5.12 -6.55 0.03
N GLU A 235 -5.63 -7.78 0.10
CA GLU A 235 -7.05 -8.05 0.38
C GLU A 235 -7.44 -7.76 1.84
N ASP A 236 -6.46 -7.69 2.75
CA ASP A 236 -6.72 -7.38 4.16
C ASP A 236 -6.63 -5.88 4.42
N LYS A 237 -7.78 -5.30 4.78
CA LYS A 237 -7.90 -3.90 5.18
C LYS A 237 -6.97 -3.55 6.34
N HIS A 238 -6.79 -4.44 7.32
CA HIS A 238 -5.95 -4.17 8.49
C HIS A 238 -4.47 -4.08 8.10
N SER A 239 -3.99 -5.04 7.29
CA SER A 239 -2.65 -5.01 6.72
C SER A 239 -2.38 -3.74 5.90
N MET A 240 -3.31 -3.35 5.02
CA MET A 240 -3.18 -2.11 4.22
C MET A 240 -3.17 -0.84 5.08
N LEU A 241 -3.99 -0.78 6.14
CA LEU A 241 -4.01 0.34 7.09
C LEU A 241 -2.70 0.44 7.86
N HIS A 242 -2.21 -0.69 8.39
CA HIS A 242 -0.95 -0.75 9.12
C HIS A 242 0.22 -0.25 8.27
N LEU A 243 0.34 -0.74 7.02
CA LEU A 243 1.36 -0.28 6.09
C LEU A 243 1.21 1.21 5.75
N THR A 244 -0.02 1.70 5.54
CA THR A 244 -0.27 3.13 5.29
C THR A 244 0.21 3.99 6.46
N HIS A 245 0.00 3.55 7.71
CA HIS A 245 0.48 4.27 8.89
C HIS A 245 2.01 4.27 8.98
N ALA A 246 2.66 3.15 8.66
CA ALA A 246 4.12 3.07 8.59
C ALA A 246 4.69 4.07 7.56
N ILE A 247 4.07 4.14 6.37
CA ILE A 247 4.46 5.07 5.31
C ILE A 247 4.20 6.53 5.71
N ASP A 248 3.06 6.82 6.33
CA ASP A 248 2.73 8.17 6.81
C ASP A 248 3.73 8.64 7.86
N ARG A 249 4.15 7.74 8.76
CA ARG A 249 5.20 8.03 9.75
C ARG A 249 6.55 8.29 9.08
N ALA A 250 6.95 7.46 8.12
CA ALA A 250 8.23 7.60 7.42
C ALA A 250 8.29 8.89 6.56
N SER A 251 7.20 9.22 5.87
CA SER A 251 7.08 10.45 5.06
C SER A 251 6.82 11.71 5.89
N GLY A 252 6.31 11.54 7.13
CA GLY A 252 5.84 12.62 8.00
C GLY A 252 4.50 13.21 7.56
N TYR A 253 3.67 12.44 6.85
CA TYR A 253 2.34 12.84 6.42
C TYR A 253 1.35 12.75 7.57
N VAL A 254 0.58 13.82 7.79
CA VAL A 254 -0.51 13.87 8.76
C VAL A 254 -1.77 14.27 8.02
N TYR A 255 -2.64 13.30 7.76
CA TYR A 255 -3.92 13.56 7.13
C TYR A 255 -4.87 14.23 8.13
N VAL A 256 -5.45 15.36 7.72
CA VAL A 256 -6.50 16.05 8.47
C VAL A 256 -7.79 15.94 7.67
N PRO A 257 -8.79 15.18 8.15
CA PRO A 257 -10.07 15.07 7.48
C PRO A 257 -10.77 16.43 7.35
N PRO A 258 -11.51 16.68 6.26
CA PRO A 258 -12.25 17.91 6.10
C PRO A 258 -13.40 18.04 7.13
N PRO A 259 -13.87 19.27 7.42
CA PRO A 259 -14.79 19.54 8.54
C PRO A 259 -16.14 18.81 8.47
N ASP A 260 -16.55 18.40 7.28
CA ASP A 260 -17.79 17.73 6.94
C ASP A 260 -17.68 16.19 6.93
N ALA A 261 -16.47 15.65 7.16
CA ALA A 261 -16.26 14.22 7.25
C ALA A 261 -17.04 13.61 8.43
N LYS A 262 -17.66 12.44 8.19
CA LYS A 262 -18.35 11.67 9.24
C LYS A 262 -17.34 11.27 10.32
N GLN A 263 -17.48 11.84 11.51
CA GLN A 263 -16.63 11.49 12.64
C GLN A 263 -17.10 10.17 13.29
N PRO A 264 -16.20 9.33 13.81
CA PRO A 264 -16.56 8.13 14.57
C PRO A 264 -17.42 8.47 15.79
N GLU A 265 -18.32 7.55 16.19
CA GLU A 265 -19.15 7.71 17.38
C GLU A 265 -18.29 7.92 18.64
N GLY A 266 -18.57 8.96 19.41
CA GLY A 266 -17.85 9.30 20.66
C GLY A 266 -16.76 10.38 20.53
N THR A 267 -16.54 10.92 19.32
CA THR A 267 -15.71 12.12 19.14
C THR A 267 -16.38 13.34 19.78
N VAL A 268 -15.67 14.06 20.65
CA VAL A 268 -16.16 15.32 21.24
C VAL A 268 -15.82 16.45 20.27
N PRO A 269 -16.80 17.04 19.54
CA PRO A 269 -16.51 18.16 18.66
C PRO A 269 -16.15 19.39 19.51
N PRO A 270 -15.00 20.05 19.29
CA PRO A 270 -14.75 21.34 19.91
C PRO A 270 -15.74 22.36 19.32
N PRO A 271 -16.48 23.12 20.14
CA PRO A 271 -17.34 24.17 19.63
C PRO A 271 -16.46 25.33 19.12
N ASN A 272 -16.59 25.69 17.84
CA ASN A 272 -16.03 26.91 17.23
C ASN A 272 -14.49 27.13 17.34
N ALA A 273 -13.67 26.10 17.08
CA ALA A 273 -12.23 26.31 16.86
C ALA A 273 -11.89 26.42 15.36
N ASP A 274 -11.00 27.35 15.01
CA ASP A 274 -10.36 27.46 13.70
C ASP A 274 -9.70 26.13 13.31
N ALA A 275 -9.58 25.84 12.01
CA ALA A 275 -9.03 24.56 11.51
C ALA A 275 -7.64 24.22 12.10
N ALA A 276 -6.84 25.24 12.44
CA ALA A 276 -5.51 25.09 13.05
C ALA A 276 -5.53 24.88 14.59
N ALA A 277 -6.66 25.15 15.26
CA ALA A 277 -6.80 25.09 16.72
C ALA A 277 -7.68 23.93 17.21
N ARG A 278 -8.27 23.16 16.29
CA ARG A 278 -8.98 21.93 16.65
C ARG A 278 -7.97 20.88 17.09
N PRO A 279 -8.11 20.24 18.26
CA PRO A 279 -7.30 19.09 18.61
C PRO A 279 -7.47 18.02 17.54
N ASN A 280 -6.46 17.89 16.68
CA ASN A 280 -6.33 16.85 15.68
C ASN A 280 -5.90 15.53 16.34
N ALA A 281 -6.54 15.19 17.46
CA ALA A 281 -6.26 14.00 18.24
C ALA A 281 -6.21 12.78 17.32
N TYR A 282 -7.07 12.67 16.31
CA TYR A 282 -7.03 11.54 15.38
C TYR A 282 -5.79 11.51 14.47
N GLY A 283 -5.42 12.60 13.80
CA GLY A 283 -4.26 12.62 12.88
C GLY A 283 -2.92 12.66 13.60
N LEU A 284 -2.83 13.40 14.71
CA LEU A 284 -1.62 13.52 15.52
C LEU A 284 -1.43 12.27 16.40
N ILE A 285 -2.49 11.68 16.99
CA ILE A 285 -2.38 10.42 17.74
C ILE A 285 -2.23 9.23 16.79
N SER A 286 -2.92 9.15 15.64
CA SER A 286 -2.75 8.01 14.72
C SER A 286 -1.35 7.94 14.11
N SER A 287 -0.74 9.07 13.76
CA SER A 287 0.63 9.11 13.23
C SER A 287 1.70 9.07 14.34
N ALA A 288 1.44 9.60 15.55
CA ALA A 288 2.40 9.65 16.65
C ALA A 288 2.25 8.55 17.73
N ALA A 289 1.12 7.83 17.80
CA ALA A 289 0.90 6.77 18.79
C ALA A 289 1.47 5.44 18.29
N GLY A 290 2.78 5.25 18.44
CA GLY A 290 3.43 3.93 18.47
C GLY A 290 3.05 2.94 17.35
N LYS A 291 3.34 1.64 17.53
CA LYS A 291 2.70 0.61 16.68
C LYS A 291 1.19 0.68 16.94
N LEU A 292 0.37 0.62 15.88
CA LEU A 292 -1.07 0.41 16.06
C LEU A 292 -1.25 -0.79 16.99
N VAL A 293 -1.99 -0.62 18.09
CA VAL A 293 -2.36 -1.72 18.97
C VAL A 293 -3.79 -2.09 18.58
N GLY A 294 -3.92 -3.08 17.71
CA GLY A 294 -5.20 -3.60 17.23
C GLY A 294 -5.02 -5.04 16.76
N THR A 295 -6.12 -5.74 16.49
CA THR A 295 -6.05 -7.08 15.86
C THR A 295 -5.33 -6.98 14.51
N ARG A 296 -4.31 -7.82 14.29
CA ARG A 296 -3.54 -7.93 13.03
C ARG A 296 -2.59 -6.78 12.71
N SER A 297 -2.17 -6.02 13.73
CA SER A 297 -1.08 -5.04 13.59
C SER A 297 0.29 -5.58 14.05
N ASP A 298 0.29 -6.74 14.71
CA ASP A 298 1.50 -7.46 15.09
C ASP A 298 1.78 -8.58 14.06
N VAL A 299 3.04 -8.80 13.73
CA VAL A 299 3.47 -9.88 12.81
C VAL A 299 3.02 -11.25 13.32
N ARG A 300 2.93 -11.42 14.64
CA ARG A 300 2.44 -12.67 15.26
C ARG A 300 0.97 -12.92 14.95
N ASP A 301 0.13 -11.88 14.97
CA ASP A 301 -1.28 -11.99 14.58
C ASP A 301 -1.41 -12.30 13.07
N VAL A 302 -0.52 -11.73 12.25
CA VAL A 302 -0.45 -12.00 10.80
C VAL A 302 -0.07 -13.47 10.55
N GLN A 303 0.92 -13.98 11.29
CA GLN A 303 1.30 -15.40 11.25
C GLN A 303 0.13 -16.30 11.67
N GLU A 304 -0.53 -16.00 12.79
CA GLU A 304 -1.68 -16.79 13.25
C GLU A 304 -2.79 -16.81 12.20
N ARG A 305 -3.10 -15.65 11.60
CA ARG A 305 -4.17 -15.51 10.59
C ARG A 305 -3.87 -16.22 9.28
N TRP A 306 -2.64 -16.14 8.76
CA TRP A 306 -2.33 -16.57 7.39
C TRP A 306 -1.58 -17.90 7.32
N ILE A 307 -0.91 -18.29 8.39
CA ILE A 307 -0.06 -19.49 8.45
C ILE A 307 -0.70 -20.52 9.39
N ASP A 308 -0.78 -20.23 10.69
CA ASP A 308 -1.09 -21.26 11.70
C ASP A 308 -2.56 -21.68 11.71
N ALA A 309 -3.49 -20.72 11.73
CA ALA A 309 -4.94 -20.95 11.91
C ALA A 309 -5.78 -20.42 10.73
N ARG A 310 -5.22 -20.44 9.50
CA ARG A 310 -5.87 -19.89 8.29
C ARG A 310 -7.30 -20.35 8.10
N ASP A 311 -7.53 -21.66 8.16
CA ASP A 311 -8.84 -22.25 7.83
C ASP A 311 -9.89 -21.88 8.88
N GLU A 312 -9.51 -21.85 10.16
CA GLU A 312 -10.38 -21.42 11.28
C GLU A 312 -10.75 -19.94 11.17
N TRP A 313 -9.79 -19.09 10.82
CA TRP A 313 -10.03 -17.66 10.59
C TRP A 313 -10.90 -17.41 9.35
N ASP A 314 -10.67 -18.12 8.25
CA ASP A 314 -11.49 -18.03 7.04
C ASP A 314 -12.95 -18.43 7.31
N GLU A 315 -13.17 -19.44 8.17
CA GLU A 315 -14.51 -19.83 8.63
C GLU A 315 -15.14 -18.76 9.52
N PHE A 316 -14.39 -18.26 10.50
CA PHE A 316 -14.84 -17.21 11.42
C PHE A 316 -15.26 -15.94 10.68
N GLU A 317 -14.46 -15.47 9.71
CA GLU A 317 -14.78 -14.29 8.91
C GLU A 317 -16.00 -14.52 8.02
N ARG A 318 -16.13 -15.71 7.43
CA ARG A 318 -17.30 -16.08 6.62
C ARG A 318 -18.57 -16.09 7.45
N GLU A 319 -18.51 -16.53 8.71
CA GLU A 319 -19.63 -16.39 9.64
C GLU A 319 -19.93 -14.94 9.99
N GLY A 320 -18.89 -14.14 10.24
CA GLY A 320 -19.00 -12.70 10.49
C GLY A 320 -19.73 -11.98 9.36
N TRP A 321 -19.29 -12.18 8.11
CA TRP A 321 -19.93 -11.60 6.92
C TRP A 321 -21.36 -12.07 6.72
N LYS A 322 -21.68 -13.33 7.04
CA LYS A 322 -23.07 -13.81 7.02
C LYS A 322 -23.92 -13.05 8.04
N ARG A 323 -23.42 -12.87 9.27
CA ARG A 323 -24.13 -12.14 10.33
C ARG A 323 -24.31 -10.66 9.98
N GLU A 324 -23.27 -10.00 9.47
CA GLU A 324 -23.34 -8.61 9.02
C GLU A 324 -24.28 -8.45 7.83
N GLY A 325 -24.18 -9.31 6.83
CA GLY A 325 -25.09 -9.32 5.68
C GLY A 325 -26.55 -9.53 6.08
N GLU A 326 -26.81 -10.42 7.04
CA GLU A 326 -28.14 -10.58 7.63
C GLU A 326 -28.60 -9.33 8.39
N ALA A 327 -27.71 -8.67 9.14
CA ALA A 327 -28.03 -7.45 9.88
C ALA A 327 -28.35 -6.29 8.91
N VAL A 328 -27.58 -6.11 7.85
CA VAL A 328 -27.83 -5.12 6.80
C VAL A 328 -29.15 -5.40 6.09
N ARG A 329 -29.44 -6.67 5.75
CA ARG A 329 -30.73 -7.04 5.15
C ARG A 329 -31.90 -6.75 6.09
N ARG A 330 -31.79 -7.10 7.38
CA ARG A 330 -32.80 -6.77 8.38
C ARG A 330 -32.99 -5.27 8.55
N ALA A 331 -31.92 -4.48 8.52
CA ALA A 331 -32.00 -3.03 8.58
C ALA A 331 -32.69 -2.45 7.34
N ALA A 332 -32.35 -2.94 6.14
CA ALA A 332 -33.02 -2.54 4.90
C ALA A 332 -34.51 -2.93 4.88
N ASP A 333 -34.86 -4.13 5.36
CA ASP A 333 -36.24 -4.58 5.50
C ASP A 333 -37.02 -3.72 6.51
N ALA A 334 -36.39 -3.32 7.62
CA ALA A 334 -36.98 -2.43 8.62
C ALA A 334 -37.26 -1.03 8.04
N VAL A 335 -36.29 -0.44 7.32
CA VAL A 335 -36.47 0.84 6.62
C VAL A 335 -37.59 0.77 5.58
N THR A 336 -37.68 -0.35 4.85
CA THR A 336 -38.74 -0.56 3.85
C THR A 336 -40.11 -0.66 4.52
N ARG A 337 -40.23 -1.43 5.61
CA ARG A 337 -41.47 -1.54 6.40
C ARG A 337 -41.89 -0.21 7.04
N GLU A 338 -40.94 0.59 7.54
CA GLU A 338 -41.24 1.93 8.05
C GLU A 338 -41.75 2.87 6.96
N LYS A 339 -41.18 2.78 5.75
CA LYS A 339 -41.62 3.56 4.60
C LYS A 339 -43.04 3.17 4.17
N GLU A 340 -43.32 1.86 4.08
CA GLU A 340 -44.67 1.34 3.78
C GLU A 340 -45.70 1.73 4.86
N ALA A 341 -45.32 1.67 6.15
CA ALA A 341 -46.20 2.08 7.25
C ALA A 341 -46.48 3.60 7.23
N ARG A 342 -45.50 4.41 6.83
CA ARG A 342 -45.65 5.86 6.67
C ARG A 342 -46.56 6.20 5.50
N ASP A 343 -46.42 5.50 4.37
CA ASP A 343 -47.27 5.66 3.19
C ASP A 343 -48.72 5.22 3.47
N ALA A 344 -48.91 4.13 4.22
CA ALA A 344 -50.23 3.66 4.66
C ALA A 344 -50.92 4.63 5.63
N LYS A 345 -50.19 5.26 6.56
CA LYS A 345 -50.75 6.31 7.44
C LYS A 345 -51.16 7.56 6.66
N THR A 346 -50.37 7.93 5.65
CA THR A 346 -50.64 9.11 4.79
C THR A 346 -51.85 8.89 3.88
N SER A 347 -52.04 7.67 3.35
CA SER A 347 -53.24 7.33 2.56
C SER A 347 -54.51 7.29 3.42
N THR A 348 -54.41 6.77 4.64
CA THR A 348 -55.54 6.68 5.58
C THR A 348 -55.98 8.06 6.09
N SER A 349 -55.06 9.01 6.30
CA SER A 349 -55.41 10.39 6.67
C SER A 349 -56.14 11.12 5.53
N ARG A 350 -55.68 10.97 4.28
CA ARG A 350 -56.32 11.54 3.09
C ARG A 350 -57.73 10.99 2.85
N ILE A 351 -57.98 9.72 3.17
CA ILE A 351 -59.31 9.10 3.07
C ILE A 351 -60.25 9.63 4.17
N ARG A 352 -59.74 9.83 5.40
CA ARG A 352 -60.52 10.45 6.49
C ARG A 352 -60.90 11.88 6.15
N GLU A 353 -59.97 12.72 5.70
CA GLU A 353 -60.23 14.11 5.30
C GLU A 353 -61.29 14.20 4.18
N ARG A 354 -61.24 13.31 3.18
CA ARG A 354 -62.25 13.25 2.12
C ARG A 354 -63.64 12.79 2.58
N LYS A 355 -63.74 11.99 3.64
CA LYS A 355 -65.04 11.60 4.22
C LYS A 355 -65.63 12.72 5.08
N THR A 356 -64.81 13.44 5.85
CA THR A 356 -65.27 14.59 6.65
C THR A 356 -65.75 15.74 5.76
N ALA A 357 -65.10 15.97 4.61
CA ALA A 357 -65.52 16.98 3.63
C ALA A 357 -66.79 16.63 2.83
N LYS A 358 -67.30 15.40 2.93
CA LYS A 358 -68.57 14.95 2.31
C LYS A 358 -69.74 14.91 3.29
N MET A 359 -69.50 15.18 4.58
CA MET A 359 -70.51 15.17 5.65
C MET A 359 -70.88 16.58 6.15
N LEU A 360 -70.26 17.61 5.56
CA LEU A 360 -70.70 19.01 5.56
C LEU A 360 -71.34 19.29 4.20
#